data_AF-A0A5C0SG87-F1
#
_entry.id   AF-A0A5C0SG87-F1
#
_cell.length_a   1.000
_cell.length_b   1.000
_cell.length_c   1.000
_cell.angle_alpha   90.00
_cell.angle_beta   90.00
_cell.angle_gamma   90.00
#
_symmetry.space_group_name_H-M   'P 1'
#
loop_
_entity.id
_entity.type
_entity.pdbx_description
1 polymer ?
#
loop_
_entity_poly.entity_id
_entity_poly.type
_entity_poly.pdbx_seq_one_letter_code
_entity_poly.pdbx_strand_id
1 'polypeptide(L)'
;MNHKTKIRIYKFGMIFSGLMTVLLITFNLIIEYIIKLMAGIELNINSSSSVGIIGGADGPTAVYLATSGSAIFRYIFATVFFISTIICIVKWRKLRLK
;
A
#
# COMPACT_ATOMS: atom_id res chain seq x y z
N MET A 1 -5.14 10.12 31.33
CA MET A 1 -5.52 8.91 30.56
C MET A 1 -5.01 7.65 31.26
N ASN A 2 -5.90 6.72 31.60
CA ASN A 2 -5.58 5.50 32.34
C ASN A 2 -4.57 4.59 31.63
N HIS A 3 -3.75 3.88 32.41
CA HIS A 3 -2.72 2.97 31.91
C HIS A 3 -3.29 1.90 30.95
N LYS A 4 -4.43 1.30 31.33
CA LYS A 4 -5.15 0.32 30.51
C LYS A 4 -5.65 0.91 29.18
N THR A 5 -6.00 2.19 29.14
CA THR A 5 -6.47 2.89 27.94
C THR A 5 -5.31 3.15 26.97
N LYS A 6 -4.14 3.57 27.49
CA LYS A 6 -2.90 3.74 26.69
C LYS A 6 -2.54 2.45 25.96
N ILE A 7 -2.55 1.32 26.64
CA ILE A 7 -2.24 0.01 26.05
C ILE A 7 -3.20 -0.35 24.91
N ARG A 8 -4.52 -0.12 25.09
CA ARG A 8 -5.52 -0.39 24.05
C ARG A 8 -5.28 0.47 22.80
N ILE A 9 -4.97 1.74 22.97
CA ILE A 9 -4.72 2.67 21.85
C ILE A 9 -3.49 2.23 21.04
N TYR A 10 -2.37 1.92 21.69
CA TYR A 10 -1.16 1.50 20.97
C TYR A 10 -1.33 0.16 20.24
N LYS A 11 -2.08 -0.79 20.82
CA LYS A 11 -2.43 -2.05 20.14
C LYS A 11 -3.25 -1.79 18.89
N PHE A 12 -4.30 -0.97 18.99
CA PHE A 12 -5.15 -0.64 17.85
C PHE A 12 -4.34 0.08 16.75
N GLY A 13 -3.53 1.06 17.12
CA GLY A 13 -2.66 1.79 16.18
C GLY A 13 -1.67 0.89 15.46
N MET A 14 -1.09 -0.09 16.17
CA MET A 14 -0.19 -1.09 15.57
C MET A 14 -0.90 -1.96 14.53
N ILE A 15 -2.10 -2.49 14.86
CA ILE A 15 -2.87 -3.35 13.94
C ILE A 15 -3.27 -2.55 12.70
N PHE A 16 -3.79 -1.34 12.89
CA PHE A 16 -4.23 -0.48 11.79
C PHE A 16 -3.07 -0.07 10.85
N SER A 17 -1.96 0.43 11.42
CA SER A 17 -0.79 0.84 10.63
C SER A 17 -0.11 -0.34 9.93
N GLY A 18 -0.01 -1.49 10.59
CA GLY A 18 0.51 -2.71 9.98
C GLY A 18 -0.33 -3.17 8.80
N LEU A 19 -1.66 -3.18 8.95
CA LEU A 19 -2.59 -3.57 7.88
C LEU A 19 -2.48 -2.63 6.66
N MET A 20 -2.41 -1.31 6.89
CA MET A 20 -2.20 -0.34 5.81
C MET A 20 -0.87 -0.52 5.10
N THR A 21 0.19 -0.87 5.83
CA THR A 21 1.51 -1.14 5.23
C THR A 21 1.45 -2.34 4.30
N VAL A 22 0.82 -3.44 4.72
CA VAL A 22 0.65 -4.64 3.89
C VAL A 22 -0.12 -4.31 2.62
N LEU A 23 -1.26 -3.62 2.76
CA LEU A 23 -2.11 -3.23 1.62
C LEU A 23 -1.32 -2.43 0.57
N LEU A 24 -0.53 -1.44 1.01
CA LEU A 24 0.26 -0.59 0.12
C LEU A 24 1.34 -1.38 -0.64
N ILE A 25 1.99 -2.34 0.01
CA ILE A 25 3.04 -3.16 -0.60
C ILE A 25 2.44 -4.15 -1.60
N THR A 26 1.31 -4.79 -1.26
CA THR A 26 0.66 -5.79 -2.12
C THR A 26 -0.16 -5.19 -3.25
N PHE A 27 -0.39 -3.87 -3.25
CA PHE A 27 -1.25 -3.17 -4.21
C PHE A 27 -0.94 -3.50 -5.68
N ASN A 28 0.35 -3.55 -6.06
CA ASN A 28 0.74 -3.90 -7.44
C ASN A 28 0.28 -5.30 -7.84
N LEU A 29 0.45 -6.28 -6.96
CA LEU A 29 0.05 -7.67 -7.22
C LEU A 29 -1.47 -7.77 -7.35
N ILE A 30 -2.22 -7.02 -6.54
CA ILE A 30 -3.68 -6.99 -6.59
C ILE A 30 -4.15 -6.38 -7.91
N ILE A 31 -3.60 -5.23 -8.32
CA ILE A 31 -3.96 -4.59 -9.59
C ILE A 31 -3.58 -5.48 -10.77
N GLU A 32 -2.37 -6.04 -10.78
CA GLU A 32 -1.93 -6.96 -11.83
C GLU A 32 -2.88 -8.17 -11.95
N TYR A 33 -3.27 -8.75 -10.81
CA TYR A 33 -4.21 -9.87 -10.78
C TYR A 33 -5.61 -9.47 -11.30
N ILE A 34 -6.14 -8.31 -10.91
CA ILE A 34 -7.43 -7.82 -11.38
C ILE A 34 -7.40 -7.58 -12.89
N ILE A 35 -6.34 -6.95 -13.42
CA ILE A 35 -6.24 -6.70 -14.85
C ILE A 35 -6.13 -8.03 -15.61
N LYS A 36 -5.33 -9.00 -15.14
CA LYS A 36 -5.26 -10.35 -15.74
C LYS A 36 -6.62 -11.03 -15.80
N LEU A 37 -7.40 -10.92 -14.73
CA LEU A 37 -8.74 -11.52 -14.64
C LEU A 37 -9.75 -10.83 -15.57
N MET A 38 -9.70 -9.50 -15.67
CA MET A 38 -10.60 -8.73 -16.54
C MET A 38 -10.23 -8.82 -18.03
N ALA A 39 -8.94 -8.86 -18.35
CA ALA A 39 -8.46 -8.87 -19.73
C ALA A 39 -8.50 -10.27 -20.36
N GLY A 40 -8.58 -11.34 -19.56
CA GLY A 40 -8.55 -12.72 -20.06
C GLY A 40 -7.25 -13.09 -20.80
N ILE A 41 -6.18 -12.29 -20.62
CA ILE A 41 -4.91 -12.38 -21.34
C ILE A 41 -3.78 -12.50 -20.32
N GLU A 42 -2.81 -13.39 -20.60
CA GLU A 42 -1.52 -13.43 -19.90
C GLU A 42 -0.74 -12.15 -20.21
N LEU A 43 -0.82 -11.17 -19.31
CA LEU A 43 -0.02 -9.95 -19.42
C LEU A 43 1.46 -10.26 -19.23
N ASN A 44 2.20 -10.33 -20.32
CA ASN A 44 3.66 -10.34 -20.33
C ASN A 44 4.17 -8.90 -20.13
N ILE A 45 4.22 -8.48 -18.88
CA ILE A 45 4.68 -7.15 -18.44
C ILE A 45 6.18 -6.89 -18.66
N ASN A 46 6.95 -7.87 -19.14
CA ASN A 46 8.38 -7.70 -19.42
C ASN A 46 8.68 -7.06 -20.78
N SER A 47 7.68 -6.85 -21.66
CA SER A 47 7.94 -6.43 -23.05
C SER A 47 7.16 -5.23 -23.56
N SER A 48 6.34 -4.54 -22.77
CA SER A 48 5.72 -3.27 -23.20
C SER A 48 5.28 -2.44 -22.01
N SER A 49 5.84 -1.23 -21.87
CA SER A 49 5.52 -0.24 -20.84
C SER A 49 4.13 0.40 -20.99
N SER A 50 3.21 -0.24 -21.72
CA SER A 50 1.87 0.25 -21.97
C SER A 50 0.93 -0.92 -22.25
N VAL A 51 0.17 -1.35 -21.22
CA VAL A 51 -1.11 -2.01 -21.48
C VAL A 51 -2.06 -0.90 -21.96
N GLY A 52 -2.08 -0.70 -23.28
CA GLY A 52 -2.94 0.29 -23.91
C GLY A 52 -4.39 -0.17 -23.83
N ILE A 53 -5.14 0.30 -22.84
CA ILE A 53 -6.61 0.25 -22.89
C ILE A 53 -7.01 1.21 -24.00
N ILE A 54 -7.29 0.67 -25.20
CA ILE A 54 -7.75 1.44 -26.36
C ILE A 54 -9.21 1.85 -26.10
N GLY A 55 -9.40 2.90 -25.31
CA GLY A 55 -10.68 3.54 -25.05
C GLY A 55 -10.56 5.03 -25.35
N GLY A 56 -11.21 5.45 -26.45
CA GLY A 56 -11.59 6.84 -26.80
C GLY A 56 -10.67 7.99 -26.40
N ALA A 57 -9.97 8.55 -27.39
CA ALA A 57 -9.38 9.89 -27.42
C ALA A 57 -8.16 10.22 -26.52
N ASP A 58 -7.94 9.59 -25.35
CA ASP A 58 -6.73 9.89 -24.54
C ASP A 58 -6.29 8.76 -23.56
N GLY A 59 -6.72 7.51 -23.82
CA GLY A 59 -6.55 6.37 -22.91
C GLY A 59 -5.10 6.06 -22.49
N PRO A 60 -4.15 5.85 -23.42
CA PRO A 60 -2.78 5.49 -23.07
C PRO A 60 -2.02 6.60 -22.33
N THR A 61 -2.25 7.86 -22.71
CA THR A 61 -1.60 9.04 -22.12
C THR A 61 -2.01 9.24 -20.66
N ALA A 62 -3.30 9.08 -20.36
CA ALA A 62 -3.82 9.22 -19.01
C ALA A 62 -3.27 8.15 -18.05
N VAL A 63 -3.15 6.90 -18.51
CA VAL A 63 -2.56 5.81 -17.72
C VAL A 63 -1.06 6.01 -17.53
N TYR A 64 -0.34 6.47 -18.54
CA TYR A 64 1.11 6.75 -18.44
C TYR A 64 1.41 7.86 -17.43
N LEU A 65 0.62 8.95 -17.43
CA LEU A 65 0.74 10.02 -16.42
C LEU A 65 0.41 9.53 -15.01
N ALA A 66 -0.64 8.71 -14.85
CA ALA A 66 -1.02 8.15 -13.55
C ALA A 66 0.04 7.18 -12.98
N THR A 67 0.75 6.47 -13.85
CA THR A 67 1.75 5.46 -13.47
C THR A 67 3.09 6.09 -13.08
N SER A 68 3.50 7.15 -13.77
CA SER A 68 4.84 7.76 -13.61
C SER A 68 5.01 8.53 -12.28
N GLY A 69 3.92 9.10 -11.74
CA GLY A 69 3.97 9.84 -10.46
C GLY A 69 3.68 9.00 -9.21
N SER A 70 2.86 7.94 -9.32
CA SER A 70 2.24 7.33 -8.12
C SER A 70 3.14 6.35 -7.34
N ALA A 71 4.12 5.73 -8.00
CA ALA A 71 4.94 4.69 -7.36
C ALA A 71 5.81 5.25 -6.22
N ILE A 72 6.47 6.40 -6.44
CA ILE A 72 7.34 7.04 -5.44
C ILE A 72 6.54 7.45 -4.20
N PHE A 73 5.41 8.13 -4.38
CA PHE A 73 4.54 8.52 -3.27
C PHE A 73 4.07 7.31 -2.46
N ARG A 74 3.72 6.20 -3.12
CA ARG A 74 3.33 4.97 -2.43
C ARG A 74 4.44 4.44 -1.53
N TYR A 75 5.68 4.35 -2.01
CA TYR A 75 6.80 3.88 -1.18
C TYR A 75 7.10 4.83 -0.02
N ILE A 76 6.95 6.14 -0.21
CA ILE A 76 7.06 7.12 0.87
C ILE A 76 5.98 6.87 1.93
N PHE A 77 4.72 6.72 1.54
CA PHE A 77 3.64 6.43 2.50
C PHE A 77 3.84 5.07 3.20
N ALA A 78 4.25 4.04 2.47
CA ALA A 78 4.51 2.72 3.05
C ALA A 78 5.62 2.75 4.10
N THR A 79 6.71 3.49 3.86
CA THR A 79 7.80 3.64 4.83
C THR A 79 7.36 4.42 6.07
N VAL A 80 6.55 5.48 5.91
CA VAL A 80 5.97 6.23 7.04
C VAL A 80 5.08 5.34 7.92
N PHE A 81 4.19 4.54 7.32
CA PHE A 81 3.35 3.60 8.07
C PHE A 81 4.17 2.48 8.73
N PHE A 82 5.21 2.01 8.07
CA PHE A 82 6.12 1.00 8.64
C PHE A 82 6.85 1.54 9.88
N ILE A 83 7.40 2.76 9.81
CA ILE A 83 8.05 3.43 10.96
C ILE A 83 7.05 3.64 12.10
N SER A 84 5.83 4.09 11.79
CA SER A 84 4.75 4.26 12.78
C SER A 84 4.44 2.94 13.50
N THR A 85 4.38 1.83 12.76
CA THR A 85 4.16 0.48 13.31
C THR A 85 5.25 0.12 14.32
N ILE A 86 6.53 0.36 13.99
CA ILE A 86 7.67 0.11 14.90
C ILE A 86 7.55 0.96 16.17
N ILE A 87 7.22 2.25 16.05
CA ILE A 87 7.06 3.15 17.20
C ILE A 87 5.94 2.65 18.12
N CYS A 88 4.80 2.24 17.56
CA CYS A 88 3.70 1.67 18.32
C CYS A 88 4.12 0.39 19.05
N ILE A 89 4.90 -0.49 18.42
CA ILE A 89 5.44 -1.71 19.05
C ILE A 89 6.37 -1.37 20.22
N VAL A 90 7.32 -0.47 20.02
CA VAL A 90 8.29 -0.10 21.07
C VAL A 90 7.59 0.56 22.26
N LYS A 91 6.68 1.51 22.02
CA LYS A 91 5.91 2.16 23.09
C LYS A 91 4.99 1.18 23.81
N TRP A 92 4.35 0.26 23.09
CA TRP A 92 3.53 -0.78 23.68
C TRP A 92 4.34 -1.73 24.57
N ARG A 93 5.52 -2.18 24.12
CA ARG A 93 6.41 -3.04 24.92
C ARG A 93 6.88 -2.33 26.19
N LYS A 94 7.30 -1.07 26.09
CA LYS A 94 7.72 -0.27 27.27
C LYS A 94 6.59 -0.10 28.30
N LEU A 95 5.35 0.07 27.85
CA LEU A 95 4.17 0.21 28.72
C LEU A 95 3.69 -1.11 29.33
N ARG A 96 4.11 -2.26 28.80
CA ARG A 96 3.80 -3.57 29.38
C ARG A 96 4.81 -3.95 30.48
N LEU A 97 6.03 -3.44 30.41
CA LEU A 97 7.13 -3.74 31.34
C LEU A 97 7.15 -2.84 32.59
N LYS A 98 6.35 -1.77 32.60
CA LYS A 98 6.07 -0.93 33.78
C LYS A 98 4.74 -1.34 34.40
#